data_AF-A0A8T3MJ88-F1
#
_entry.id   AF-A0A8T3MJ88-F1
#
_cell.length_a   1.000
_cell.length_b   1.000
_cell.length_c   1.000
_cell.angle_alpha   90.00
_cell.angle_beta   90.00
_cell.angle_gamma   90.00
#
_symmetry.space_group_name_H-M   'P 1'
#
loop_
_entity.id
_entity.type
_entity.pdbx_description
1 polymer ?
#
loop_
_entity_poly.entity_id
_entity_poly.type
_entity_poly.pdbx_seq_one_letter_code
_entity_poly.pdbx_strand_id
1 'polypeptide(L)' 'MQILSVVLVLAGLYLIFDHTPPLPLNHEAVGLGSMHTAHTVIGVVLLVAAAVVFWLGRRNARVAV' A
#
# COMPACT_ATOMS: atom_id res chain seq x y z
N MET A 1 10.23 -11.66 -3.88
CA MET A 1 8.79 -11.64 -3.46
C MET A 1 8.59 -11.00 -2.10
N GLN A 2 9.37 -11.35 -1.08
CA GLN A 2 9.22 -10.76 0.27
C GLN A 2 9.41 -9.24 0.30
N ILE A 3 10.45 -8.71 -0.34
CA ILE A 3 10.71 -7.25 -0.37
C ILE A 3 9.55 -6.50 -1.05
N LEU A 4 9.07 -6.98 -2.20
CA LEU A 4 7.95 -6.36 -2.91
C LEU A 4 6.67 -6.35 -2.07
N SER A 5 6.36 -7.46 -1.39
CA SER A 5 5.21 -7.51 -0.46
C SER A 5 5.36 -6.52 0.69
N VAL A 6 6.56 -6.37 1.26
CA VAL A 6 6.82 -5.39 2.34
C VAL A 6 6.63 -3.96 1.84
N VAL A 7 7.16 -3.61 0.66
CA VAL A 7 6.98 -2.28 0.07
C VAL A 7 5.51 -1.96 -0.18
N LEU A 8 4.75 -2.92 -0.73
CA LEU A 8 3.31 -2.76 -0.97
C LEU A 8 2.53 -2.59 0.34
N VAL A 9 2.90 -3.31 1.40
CA VAL A 9 2.30 -3.13 2.73
C VAL A 9 2.57 -1.72 3.27
N LEU A 10 3.82 -1.27 3.25
CA LEU A 10 4.18 0.04 3.76
C LEU A 10 3.48 1.18 2.99
N ALA A 11 3.43 1.08 1.66
CA ALA A 11 2.73 2.04 0.82
C ALA A 11 1.20 2.02 1.05
N GLY A 12 0.61 0.82 1.18
CA GLY A 12 -0.82 0.67 1.45
C GLY A 12 -1.22 1.24 2.81
N LEU A 13 -0.43 0.94 3.85
CA LEU A 13 -0.65 1.50 5.20
C LEU A 13 -0.46 3.02 5.19
N TYR A 14 0.55 3.54 4.49
CA TYR A 14 0.76 4.97 4.36
C TYR A 14 -0.47 5.68 3.76
N LEU A 15 -1.09 5.12 2.71
CA LEU A 15 -2.30 5.66 2.10
C LEU A 15 -3.57 5.51 2.95
N ILE A 16 -3.65 4.49 3.80
CA ILE A 16 -4.80 4.29 4.71
C ILE A 16 -4.68 5.18 5.94
N PHE A 17 -3.51 5.21 6.56
CA PHE A 17 -3.20 6.10 7.67
C PHE A 17 -2.91 7.48 7.10
N ASP A 18 -4.04 8.13 6.81
CA ASP A 18 -4.22 9.50 6.43
C ASP A 18 -2.98 10.40 6.60
N HIS A 19 -2.56 11.03 5.51
CA HIS A 19 -1.41 11.94 5.48
C HIS A 19 -1.78 13.28 6.14
N THR A 20 -2.49 13.26 7.25
CA THR A 20 -2.77 14.46 8.02
C THR A 20 -1.45 15.16 8.37
N PRO A 21 -1.42 16.51 8.44
CA PRO A 21 -0.24 17.24 8.86
C PRO A 21 0.30 16.64 10.17
N PRO A 22 1.61 16.32 10.28
CA PRO A 22 2.75 16.82 9.50
C PRO A 22 3.35 15.83 8.49
N LEU A 23 2.59 14.84 8.00
CA LEU A 23 3.14 13.85 7.06
C LEU A 23 3.45 14.47 5.67
N PRO A 24 4.58 14.11 5.03
CA PRO A 24 4.97 14.65 3.71
C PRO A 24 3.96 14.27 2.61
N LEU A 25 3.88 15.04 1.53
CA LEU A 25 2.97 14.80 0.40
C LEU A 25 1.47 14.83 0.75
N ASN A 26 1.07 15.53 1.81
CA ASN A 26 -0.34 15.81 2.01
C ASN A 26 -0.85 16.75 0.90
N HIS A 27 -2.01 16.42 0.33
CA HIS A 27 -2.59 17.14 -0.79
C HIS A 27 -3.48 18.31 -0.31
N GLU A 28 -3.80 18.33 0.99
CA GLU A 28 -4.49 19.42 1.68
C GLU A 28 -3.64 20.69 1.78
N ALA A 29 -2.34 20.60 2.08
CA ALA A 29 -1.46 21.78 2.18
C ALA A 29 -1.15 22.39 0.80
N VAL A 30 -1.39 21.66 -0.29
CA VAL A 30 -1.19 22.13 -1.67
C VAL A 30 -2.50 22.42 -2.41
N GLY A 31 -3.64 22.41 -1.71
CA GLY A 31 -4.93 22.87 -2.26
C GLY A 31 -5.63 21.90 -3.22
N LEU A 32 -5.28 20.61 -3.22
CA LEU A 32 -5.85 19.58 -4.11
C LEU A 32 -7.17 18.97 -3.58
N GLY A 33 -7.77 19.54 -2.52
CA GLY A 33 -9.03 19.07 -1.92
C GLY A 33 -8.85 17.87 -0.97
N SER A 34 -9.96 17.35 -0.44
CA SER A 34 -9.98 16.27 0.57
C SER A 34 -10.42 14.93 -0.03
N MET A 35 -9.64 14.35 -0.95
CA MET A 35 -9.97 13.07 -1.59
C MET A 35 -9.48 11.88 -0.74
N HIS A 36 -9.79 11.87 0.56
CA HIS A 36 -9.38 10.85 1.53
C HIS A 36 -9.88 9.45 1.14
N THR A 37 -11.09 9.36 0.58
CA THR A 37 -11.65 8.09 0.10
C THR A 37 -10.80 7.44 -0.99
N ALA A 38 -10.20 8.24 -1.89
CA ALA A 38 -9.33 7.70 -2.94
C ALA A 38 -8.06 7.06 -2.34
N HIS A 39 -7.46 7.71 -1.34
CA HIS A 39 -6.29 7.18 -0.63
C HIS A 39 -6.63 5.87 0.09
N THR A 40 -7.76 5.81 0.80
CA THR A 40 -8.22 4.58 1.46
C THR A 40 -8.42 3.45 0.45
N VAL A 41 -9.09 3.70 -0.68
CA VAL A 41 -9.34 2.67 -1.71
C VAL A 41 -8.02 2.17 -2.30
N ILE A 42 -7.12 3.07 -2.69
CA ILE A 42 -5.81 2.68 -3.26
C ILE A 42 -4.99 1.91 -2.21
N GLY A 43 -4.99 2.36 -0.96
CA GLY A 43 -4.28 1.69 0.12
C GLY A 43 -4.78 0.27 0.37
N VAL A 44 -6.11 0.04 0.37
CA VAL A 44 -6.71 -1.30 0.47
C VAL A 44 -6.29 -2.17 -0.71
N VAL A 45 -6.32 -1.64 -1.94
CA VAL A 45 -5.88 -2.38 -3.13
C VAL A 45 -4.42 -2.81 -3.02
N LEU A 46 -3.54 -1.95 -2.50
CA LEU A 46 -2.13 -2.28 -2.29
C LEU A 46 -1.93 -3.38 -1.25
N LEU A 47 -2.71 -3.39 -0.16
CA LEU A 47 -2.66 -4.47 0.83
C LEU A 47 -3.13 -5.81 0.26
N VAL A 48 -4.20 -5.81 -0.54
CA VAL A 48 -4.66 -7.01 -1.24
C VAL A 48 -3.59 -7.50 -2.22
N ALA A 49 -3.00 -6.60 -3.00
CA ALA A 49 -1.91 -6.93 -3.92
C ALA A 49 -0.69 -7.51 -3.18
N ALA A 50 -0.33 -6.96 -2.02
CA ALA A 50 0.76 -7.46 -1.20
C ALA A 50 0.53 -8.91 -0.74
N ALA A 51 -0.70 -9.21 -0.27
CA ALA A 51 -1.09 -10.54 0.16
C ALA A 51 -1.08 -11.54 -1.01
N VAL A 52 -1.59 -11.13 -2.17
CA VAL A 52 -1.55 -11.93 -3.40
C VAL A 52 -0.10 -12.22 -3.79
N VAL A 53 0.74 -11.19 -3.96
CA VAL A 53 2.16 -11.35 -4.34
C VAL A 53 2.92 -12.24 -3.36
N PHE A 54 2.64 -12.10 -2.06
CA PHE A 54 3.24 -12.95 -1.03
C PHE A 54 2.84 -14.41 -1.20
N TRP A 55 1.56 -14.69 -1.40
CA TRP A 55 1.03 -16.03 -1.61
C TRP A 55 1.57 -16.67 -2.90
N LEU A 56 1.59 -15.92 -4.01
CA LEU A 56 2.16 -16.37 -5.29
C LEU A 56 3.67 -16.63 -5.16
N GLY A 57 4.39 -15.86 -4.34
CA GLY A 57 5.79 -16.10 -4.05
C GLY A 57 6.03 -17.39 -3.26
N ARG A 58 5.18 -17.71 -2.28
CA ARG A 58 5.31 -18.95 -1.50
C ARG A 58 5.03 -20.21 -2.31
N ARG A 59 4.03 -20.19 -3.21
CA ARG A 59 3.75 -21.36 -4.07
C ARG A 59 4.93 -21.66 -4.99
N ASN A 60 5.56 -20.63 -5.59
CA ASN A 60 6.68 -20.83 -6.51
C ASN A 60 7.92 -21.38 -5.77
N ALA A 61 8.15 -20.93 -4.53
CA ALA A 61 9.23 -21.46 -3.70
C ALA A 61 9.01 -22.92 -3.24
N ARG A 62 7.75 -23.37 -3.11
CA ARG A 62 7.42 -24.76 -2.74
C ARG A 62 7.50 -25.74 -3.90
N VAL A 63 7.36 -25.28 -5.15
CA VAL A 63 7.45 -26.12 -6.35
C VAL A 63 8.91 -26.32 -6.79
N ALA A 64 9.81 -25.43 -6.38
CA ALA A 64 11.23 -25.47 -6.73
C ALA A 64 12.10 -26.32 -5.79
N VAL A 65 11.49 -27.03 -4.82
CA VAL A 65 12.13 -27.96 -3.87
C VAL A 65 11.62 -29.36 -4.18
#